data_AF-A0A3R6EYK7-F1
#
_entry.id   AF-A0A3R6EYK7-F1
#
_cell.length_a   1.000
_cell.length_b   1.000
_cell.length_c   1.000
_cell.angle_alpha   90.00
_cell.angle_beta   90.00
_cell.angle_gamma   90.00
#
_symmetry.space_group_name_H-M   'P 1'
#
loop_
_entity.id
_entity.type
_entity.pdbx_description
1 polymer ?
#
loop_
_entity_poly.entity_id
_entity_poly.type
_entity_poly.pdbx_seq_one_letter_code
_entity_poly.pdbx_strand_id
1 'polypeptide(L)'
;MPIYLLSPSTILVVEVIIKLNNMIDKKIESAKEEIYEDRFLLNGEEVVFDNDTKEEMFYKEDIKEAIGLGAKLAINELLNNLWHPASEKPREFAEVLAEAKITESIKTYISFKRNDALFKNWDAYSSGANITRWLYIDDLLPKEGGEQ
;
A
#
# COMPACT_ATOMS: atom_id res chain seq x y z
N MET A 1 12.43 -30.00 17.51
CA MET A 1 11.62 -28.98 16.83
C MET A 1 12.34 -27.64 16.99
N PRO A 2 12.97 -27.07 15.95
CA PRO A 2 13.67 -25.81 16.09
C PRO A 2 12.66 -24.66 16.11
N ILE A 3 12.74 -23.82 17.14
CA ILE A 3 12.04 -22.53 17.20
C ILE A 3 12.88 -21.58 16.35
N TYR A 4 12.40 -21.25 15.15
CA TYR A 4 13.07 -20.25 14.31
C TYR A 4 12.84 -18.86 14.94
N LEU A 5 13.81 -18.39 15.71
CA LEU A 5 13.92 -16.99 16.09
C LEU A 5 14.06 -16.18 14.80
N LEU A 6 13.11 -15.28 14.55
CA LEU A 6 13.16 -14.36 13.40
C LEU A 6 14.49 -13.60 13.44
N SER A 7 15.21 -13.56 12.32
CA SER A 7 16.48 -12.85 12.24
C SER A 7 16.29 -11.35 12.56
N PRO A 8 17.29 -10.64 13.11
CA PRO A 8 17.19 -9.21 13.41
C PRO A 8 16.72 -8.36 12.22
N SER A 9 17.15 -8.71 11.00
CA SER A 9 16.69 -8.06 9.76
C SER A 9 15.20 -8.28 9.49
N THR A 10 14.67 -9.47 9.81
CA THR A 10 13.24 -9.79 9.67
C THR A 10 12.39 -9.03 10.69
N ILE A 11 12.89 -8.84 11.92
CA ILE A 11 12.20 -8.08 12.97
C ILE A 11 12.02 -6.61 12.54
N LEU A 12 13.07 -5.99 11.99
CA LEU A 12 13.00 -4.60 11.52
C LEU A 12 12.00 -4.41 10.37
N VAL A 13 11.94 -5.34 9.41
CA VAL A 13 10.98 -5.27 8.30
C VAL A 13 9.54 -5.41 8.81
N VAL A 14 9.28 -6.34 9.74
CA VAL A 14 7.95 -6.53 10.34
C VAL A 14 7.51 -5.27 11.10
N GLU A 15 8.40 -4.64 11.88
CA GLU A 15 8.09 -3.41 12.60
C GLU A 15 7.76 -2.24 11.66
N VAL A 16 8.50 -2.08 10.57
CA VAL A 16 8.25 -1.02 9.58
C VAL A 16 6.90 -1.22 8.89
N ILE A 17 6.56 -2.46 8.49
CA ILE A 17 5.27 -2.77 7.86
C ILE A 17 4.11 -2.50 8.84
N ILE A 18 4.22 -2.92 10.09
CA ILE A 18 3.19 -2.67 11.11
C ILE A 18 3.00 -1.16 11.33
N LYS A 19 4.10 -0.41 11.44
CA LYS A 19 4.05 1.05 11.59
C LYS A 19 3.37 1.71 10.38
N LEU A 20 3.71 1.28 9.17
CA LEU A 20 3.11 1.82 7.94
C LEU A 20 1.60 1.54 7.88
N ASN A 21 1.17 0.31 8.16
CA ASN A 21 -0.25 -0.05 8.21
C ASN A 21 -1.01 0.78 9.25
N ASN A 22 -0.46 0.91 10.45
CA ASN A 22 -1.05 1.74 11.51
C ASN A 22 -1.16 3.23 11.12
N MET A 23 -0.18 3.75 10.37
CA MET A 23 -0.22 5.14 9.88
C MET A 23 -1.30 5.32 8.81
N ILE A 24 -1.45 4.36 7.90
CA ILE A 24 -2.50 4.38 6.87
C ILE A 24 -3.88 4.31 7.53
N ASP A 25 -4.11 3.37 8.43
CA ASP A 25 -5.40 3.23 9.12
C ASP A 25 -5.78 4.52 9.86
N LYS A 26 -4.84 5.13 10.60
CA LYS A 26 -5.08 6.41 11.29
C LYS A 26 -5.46 7.54 10.34
N LYS A 27 -4.78 7.63 9.18
CA LYS A 27 -5.11 8.65 8.16
C LYS A 27 -6.50 8.41 7.56
N ILE A 28 -6.85 7.17 7.29
CA ILE A 28 -8.17 6.80 6.78
C ILE A 28 -9.25 7.19 7.81
N GLU A 29 -9.10 6.84 9.09
CA GLU A 29 -10.07 7.23 10.13
C GLU A 29 -10.25 8.74 10.25
N SER A 30 -9.16 9.51 10.23
CA SER A 30 -9.25 10.98 10.25
C SER A 30 -9.98 11.53 9.01
N ALA A 31 -9.71 10.98 7.83
CA ALA A 31 -10.34 11.43 6.59
C ALA A 31 -11.83 11.06 6.52
N LYS A 32 -12.26 9.94 7.12
CA LYS A 32 -13.68 9.59 7.23
C LYS A 32 -14.46 10.66 7.99
N GLU A 33 -13.90 11.14 9.10
CA GLU A 33 -14.55 12.15 9.94
C GLU A 33 -14.71 13.46 9.15
N GLU A 34 -13.63 13.93 8.53
CA GLU A 34 -13.63 15.15 7.72
C GLU A 34 -14.59 15.05 6.53
N ILE A 35 -14.55 13.96 5.75
CA ILE A 35 -15.44 13.80 4.59
C ILE A 35 -16.90 13.76 5.01
N TYR A 36 -17.22 13.09 6.12
CA TYR A 36 -18.58 13.02 6.62
C TYR A 36 -19.09 14.39 7.08
N GLU A 37 -18.34 15.07 7.94
CA GLU A 37 -18.76 16.36 8.50
C GLU A 37 -18.72 17.48 7.43
N ASP A 38 -17.65 17.61 6.65
CA ASP A 38 -17.44 18.76 5.76
C ASP A 38 -18.03 18.60 4.35
N ARG A 39 -18.18 17.36 3.86
CA ARG A 39 -18.64 17.11 2.47
C ARG A 39 -19.97 16.40 2.38
N PHE A 40 -20.39 15.69 3.43
CA PHE A 40 -21.70 15.03 3.43
C PHE A 40 -22.76 15.91 4.10
N LEU A 41 -22.48 16.47 5.28
CA LEU A 41 -23.45 17.29 6.02
C LEU A 41 -23.53 18.76 5.56
N LEU A 42 -22.42 19.37 5.13
CA LEU A 42 -22.40 20.79 4.74
C LEU A 42 -22.80 21.07 3.29
N ASN A 43 -23.02 20.05 2.45
CA ASN A 43 -23.31 20.20 1.02
C ASN A 43 -24.75 20.62 0.67
N GLY A 44 -25.53 21.13 1.63
CA GLY A 44 -26.77 21.87 1.37
C GLY A 44 -28.00 21.03 0.97
N GLU A 45 -27.87 19.72 0.79
CA GLU A 45 -29.00 18.80 0.91
C GLU A 45 -29.18 18.48 2.40
N GLU A 46 -30.25 19.00 2.99
CA GLU A 46 -30.74 18.53 4.28
C GLU A 46 -30.99 17.02 4.11
N VAL A 47 -30.09 16.18 4.60
CA VAL A 47 -30.35 14.74 4.70
C VAL A 47 -31.42 14.61 5.78
N VAL A 48 -32.68 14.73 5.35
CA VAL A 48 -33.84 14.57 6.22
C VAL A 48 -33.91 13.10 6.57
N PHE A 49 -33.41 12.78 7.75
CA PHE A 49 -33.67 11.53 8.44
C PHE A 49 -35.15 11.54 8.88
N ASP A 50 -36.08 11.29 7.94
CA ASP A 50 -37.49 11.12 8.27
C ASP A 50 -37.64 9.82 9.08
N ASN A 51 -37.64 9.97 10.40
CA ASN A 51 -37.79 8.88 11.37
C ASN A 51 -39.19 8.23 11.32
N ASP A 52 -40.16 8.81 10.60
CA ASP A 52 -41.54 8.33 10.55
C ASP A 52 -41.85 7.48 9.30
N THR A 53 -40.96 7.46 8.30
CA THR A 53 -41.05 6.57 7.13
C THR A 53 -40.01 5.46 7.21
N LYS A 54 -40.45 4.19 7.05
CA LYS A 54 -39.57 3.01 6.93
C LYS A 54 -38.80 2.98 5.59
N GLU A 55 -38.16 4.08 5.21
CA GLU A 55 -37.19 4.12 4.11
C GLU A 55 -35.78 3.93 4.66
N GLU A 56 -34.91 3.27 3.90
CA GLU A 56 -33.57 2.84 4.31
C GLU A 56 -32.71 4.04 4.75
N MET A 57 -32.71 4.33 6.05
CA MET A 57 -31.81 5.31 6.66
C MET A 57 -30.40 4.73 6.70
N PHE A 58 -29.47 5.30 5.93
CA PHE A 58 -28.05 5.02 6.12
C PHE A 58 -27.60 5.70 7.41
N TYR A 59 -27.20 4.93 8.42
CA TYR A 59 -26.69 5.52 9.66
C TYR A 59 -25.33 6.18 9.42
N LYS A 60 -25.01 7.20 10.22
CA LYS A 60 -23.71 7.91 10.19
C LYS A 60 -22.55 6.92 10.16
N GLU A 61 -22.66 5.87 10.96
CA GLU A 61 -21.69 4.80 11.10
C GLU A 61 -21.54 3.99 9.80
N ASP A 62 -22.64 3.66 9.11
CA ASP A 62 -22.63 2.90 7.85
C ASP A 62 -21.92 3.68 6.74
N ILE A 63 -22.16 5.00 6.66
CA ILE A 63 -21.52 5.89 5.67
C ILE A 63 -20.01 5.96 5.92
N LYS A 64 -19.60 6.14 7.18
CA LYS A 64 -18.19 6.18 7.56
C LYS A 64 -17.49 4.83 7.32
N GLU A 65 -18.18 3.73 7.60
CA GLU A 65 -17.66 2.39 7.32
C GLU A 65 -17.46 2.19 5.81
N ALA A 66 -18.45 2.54 4.99
CA ALA A 66 -18.37 2.45 3.53
C ALA A 66 -17.20 3.27 2.96
N ILE A 67 -17.01 4.51 3.43
CA ILE A 67 -15.86 5.35 3.04
C ILE A 67 -14.54 4.64 3.42
N GLY A 68 -14.48 4.05 4.61
CA GLY A 68 -13.31 3.32 5.07
C GLY A 68 -12.97 2.09 4.26
N LEU A 69 -13.97 1.26 3.97
CA LEU A 69 -13.81 0.07 3.16
C LEU A 69 -13.40 0.45 1.74
N GLY A 70 -14.05 1.46 1.15
CA GLY A 70 -13.69 2.00 -0.17
C GLY A 70 -12.24 2.49 -0.23
N ALA A 71 -11.80 3.27 0.76
CA ALA A 71 -10.41 3.75 0.82
C ALA A 71 -9.41 2.59 0.96
N LYS A 72 -9.70 1.60 1.80
CA LYS A 72 -8.86 0.41 1.97
C LYS A 72 -8.76 -0.40 0.67
N LEU A 73 -9.88 -0.62 -0.02
CA LEU A 73 -9.90 -1.30 -1.31
C LEU A 73 -9.07 -0.54 -2.34
N ALA A 74 -9.31 0.77 -2.50
CA ALA A 74 -8.58 1.60 -3.44
C ALA A 74 -7.06 1.62 -3.18
N ILE A 75 -6.64 1.73 -1.91
CA ILE A 75 -5.21 1.69 -1.55
C ILE A 75 -4.61 0.31 -1.84
N ASN A 76 -5.32 -0.77 -1.51
CA ASN A 76 -4.83 -2.13 -1.79
C ASN A 76 -4.70 -2.39 -3.30
N GLU A 77 -5.69 -1.96 -4.09
CA GLU A 77 -5.64 -2.06 -5.55
C GLU A 77 -4.50 -1.21 -6.13
N LEU A 78 -4.35 0.03 -5.67
CA LEU A 78 -3.24 0.91 -6.06
C LEU A 78 -1.89 0.23 -5.80
N LEU A 79 -1.65 -0.23 -4.56
CA LEU A 79 -0.39 -0.88 -4.17
C LEU A 79 -0.14 -2.17 -4.96
N ASN A 80 -1.17 -2.96 -5.25
CA ASN A 80 -1.04 -4.17 -6.07
C ASN A 80 -0.67 -3.83 -7.51
N ASN A 81 -1.19 -2.75 -8.07
CA ASN A 81 -0.93 -2.30 -9.43
C ASN A 81 0.47 -1.67 -9.60
N LEU A 82 1.19 -1.35 -8.51
CA LEU A 82 2.57 -0.86 -8.58
C LEU A 82 3.59 -1.96 -8.89
N TRP A 83 3.24 -3.23 -8.70
CA TRP A 83 4.18 -4.34 -8.86
C TRP A 83 4.34 -4.76 -10.32
N HIS A 84 5.57 -4.76 -10.78
CA HIS A 84 6.02 -5.33 -12.04
C HIS A 84 6.52 -6.77 -11.84
N PRO A 85 6.30 -7.67 -12.82
CA PRO A 85 6.84 -9.02 -12.76
C PRO A 85 8.37 -9.01 -12.93
N ALA A 86 9.06 -10.01 -12.37
CA ALA A 86 10.51 -10.14 -12.52
C ALA A 86 11.00 -10.30 -13.97
N SER A 87 10.11 -10.73 -14.88
CA SER A 87 10.38 -10.79 -16.33
C SER A 87 10.52 -9.41 -16.99
N GLU A 88 10.04 -8.35 -16.32
CA GLU A 88 10.17 -6.99 -16.82
C GLU A 88 11.42 -6.34 -16.22
N LYS A 89 12.26 -5.73 -17.06
CA LYS A 89 13.51 -5.08 -16.63
C LYS A 89 13.21 -3.64 -16.18
N PRO A 90 13.62 -3.22 -14.97
CA PRO A 90 13.48 -1.83 -14.53
C PRO A 90 14.22 -0.83 -15.44
N ARG A 91 13.70 0.41 -15.52
CA ARG A 91 14.38 1.54 -16.19
C ARG A 91 15.78 1.78 -15.65
N GLU A 92 16.66 2.32 -16.50
CA GLU A 92 18.05 2.57 -16.10
C GLU A 92 18.11 3.65 -15.02
N PHE A 93 18.96 3.45 -14.02
CA PHE A 93 19.11 4.31 -12.84
C PHE A 93 17.88 4.43 -11.95
N ALA A 94 16.84 3.63 -12.16
CA ALA A 94 15.68 3.61 -11.30
C ALA A 94 15.99 2.97 -9.94
N GLU A 95 15.41 3.54 -8.89
CA GLU A 95 15.43 2.95 -7.54
C GLU A 95 14.22 2.03 -7.39
N VAL A 96 14.49 0.78 -7.04
CA VAL A 96 13.47 -0.27 -7.00
C VAL A 96 13.45 -0.96 -5.65
N LEU A 97 12.25 -1.38 -5.25
CA LEU A 97 12.03 -2.35 -4.18
C LEU A 97 11.64 -3.68 -4.83
N ALA A 98 12.43 -4.72 -4.63
CA ALA A 98 12.18 -6.06 -5.16
C ALA A 98 11.75 -7.02 -4.04
N GLU A 99 10.74 -7.83 -4.31
CA GLU A 99 10.40 -9.02 -3.53
C GLU A 99 11.26 -10.18 -4.03
N ALA A 100 11.99 -10.82 -3.12
CA ALA A 100 12.83 -11.98 -3.40
C ALA A 100 12.40 -13.17 -2.54
N LYS A 101 12.43 -14.36 -3.14
CA LYS A 101 12.05 -15.62 -2.50
C LYS A 101 13.28 -16.29 -1.88
N ILE A 102 13.27 -16.47 -0.57
CA ILE A 102 14.31 -17.26 0.13
C ILE A 102 13.91 -18.74 0.13
N THR A 103 12.65 -19.03 0.42
CA THR A 103 12.04 -20.38 0.35
C THR A 103 10.60 -20.27 -0.17
N GLU A 104 9.91 -21.40 -0.36
CA GLU A 104 8.48 -21.42 -0.72
C GLU A 104 7.59 -20.55 0.19
N SER A 105 7.91 -20.47 1.48
CA SER A 105 7.13 -19.75 2.48
C SER A 105 7.76 -18.44 2.97
N ILE A 106 9.04 -18.20 2.68
CA ILE A 106 9.79 -17.05 3.20
C ILE A 106 10.17 -16.13 2.05
N LYS A 107 9.73 -14.88 2.17
CA LYS A 107 10.05 -13.78 1.27
C LYS A 107 10.89 -12.74 1.99
N THR A 108 11.71 -12.02 1.24
CA THR A 108 12.43 -10.83 1.70
C THR A 108 12.24 -9.69 0.71
N TYR A 109 12.60 -8.48 1.14
CA TYR A 109 12.58 -7.30 0.31
C TYR A 109 13.98 -6.71 0.21
N ILE A 110 14.37 -6.32 -1.00
CA ILE A 110 15.69 -5.75 -1.31
C ILE A 110 15.47 -4.45 -2.07
N SER A 111 16.09 -3.37 -1.62
CA SER A 111 16.15 -2.13 -2.37
C SER A 111 17.48 -1.98 -3.09
N PHE A 112 17.45 -1.51 -4.33
CA PHE A 112 18.67 -1.19 -5.09
C PHE A 112 18.38 -0.17 -6.20
N LYS A 113 19.44 0.49 -6.66
CA LYS A 113 19.41 1.34 -7.84
C LYS A 113 19.89 0.55 -9.05
N ARG A 114 19.04 0.36 -10.07
CA ARG A 114 19.45 -0.38 -11.27
C ARG A 114 20.50 0.42 -12.04
N ASN A 115 21.67 -0.17 -12.21
CA ASN A 115 22.75 0.32 -13.05
C ASN A 115 23.26 -0.84 -13.90
N ASP A 116 23.42 -0.64 -15.21
CA ASP A 116 23.92 -1.68 -16.10
C ASP A 116 25.34 -2.15 -15.80
N ALA A 117 26.15 -1.37 -15.09
CA ALA A 117 27.44 -1.84 -14.60
C ALA A 117 27.32 -3.09 -13.69
N LEU A 118 26.24 -3.19 -12.90
CA LEU A 118 26.00 -4.29 -11.96
C LEU A 118 24.90 -5.25 -12.43
N PHE A 119 23.94 -4.76 -13.23
CA PHE A 119 22.73 -5.49 -13.61
C PHE A 119 22.51 -5.54 -15.12
N LYS A 120 23.59 -5.55 -15.92
CA LYS A 120 23.52 -5.61 -17.40
C LYS A 120 22.60 -6.73 -17.87
N ASN A 121 22.80 -7.92 -17.31
CA ASN A 121 21.97 -9.10 -17.54
C ASN A 121 20.94 -9.22 -16.42
N TRP A 122 19.80 -8.56 -16.61
CA TRP A 122 18.70 -8.55 -15.66
C TRP A 122 18.16 -9.96 -15.41
N ASP A 123 17.95 -10.75 -16.46
CA ASP A 123 17.35 -12.09 -16.34
C ASP A 123 18.20 -13.03 -15.48
N ALA A 124 19.53 -12.98 -15.64
CA ALA A 124 20.44 -13.74 -14.80
C ALA A 124 20.43 -13.25 -13.34
N TYR A 125 20.39 -11.93 -13.13
CA TYR A 125 20.35 -11.36 -11.79
C TYR A 125 19.03 -11.65 -11.08
N SER A 126 17.89 -11.40 -11.72
CA SER A 126 16.55 -11.62 -11.15
C SER A 126 16.35 -13.10 -10.82
N SER A 127 16.80 -14.00 -11.70
CA SER A 127 16.78 -15.44 -11.44
C SER A 127 17.71 -15.83 -10.30
N GLY A 128 18.96 -15.35 -10.29
CA GLY A 128 19.94 -15.70 -9.26
C GLY A 128 19.58 -15.16 -7.87
N ALA A 129 18.90 -14.02 -7.80
CA ALA A 129 18.39 -13.43 -6.57
C ALA A 129 16.96 -13.91 -6.21
N ASN A 130 16.37 -14.81 -7.01
CA ASN A 130 14.99 -15.29 -6.87
C ASN A 130 13.96 -14.15 -6.74
N ILE A 131 14.13 -13.07 -7.52
CA ILE A 131 13.18 -11.95 -7.56
C ILE A 131 11.88 -12.44 -8.19
N THR A 132 10.75 -12.18 -7.53
CA THR A 132 9.41 -12.55 -8.01
C THR A 132 8.70 -11.36 -8.66
N ARG A 133 8.87 -10.18 -8.07
CA ARG A 133 8.28 -8.91 -8.52
C ARG A 133 9.07 -7.73 -7.97
N TRP A 134 8.91 -6.56 -8.57
CA TRP A 134 9.55 -5.33 -8.12
C TRP A 134 8.64 -4.12 -8.39
N LEU A 135 8.89 -3.00 -7.74
CA LEU A 135 8.20 -1.73 -8.01
C LEU A 135 9.20 -0.57 -7.98
N TYR A 136 8.83 0.59 -8.52
CA TYR A 136 9.60 1.82 -8.39
C TYR A 136 9.36 2.47 -7.03
N ILE A 137 10.43 2.85 -6.33
CA ILE A 137 10.31 3.52 -5.03
C ILE A 137 9.64 4.89 -5.19
N ASP A 138 9.91 5.59 -6.30
CA ASP A 138 9.30 6.88 -6.62
C ASP A 138 7.77 6.82 -6.82
N ASP A 139 7.21 5.63 -7.06
CA ASP A 139 5.77 5.44 -7.20
C ASP A 139 5.09 5.13 -5.86
N LEU A 140 5.86 4.75 -4.83
CA LEU A 140 5.34 4.52 -3.47
C LEU A 140 5.17 5.82 -2.67
N LEU A 141 6.07 6.77 -2.89
CA LEU A 141 6.11 8.01 -2.14
C LEU A 141 5.61 9.15 -3.03
N PRO A 142 4.65 9.97 -2.58
CA PRO A 142 4.31 11.17 -3.32
C PRO A 142 5.59 11.99 -3.50
N LYS A 143 5.87 12.39 -4.74
CA LYS A 143 6.96 13.32 -5.02
C LYS A 143 6.67 14.58 -4.19
N GLU A 144 7.59 14.96 -3.31
CA GLU A 144 7.46 16.20 -2.55
C GLU A 144 7.17 17.34 -3.53
N GLY A 145 6.03 18.02 -3.37
CA GLY A 145 5.66 19.18 -4.20
C GLY A 145 4.49 18.99 -5.18
N GLY A 146 3.48 18.17 -4.85
CA GLY A 146 2.15 18.35 -5.44
C GLY A 146 1.39 19.42 -4.66
N GLU A 147 1.57 20.70 -5.00
CA GLU A 147 0.66 21.77 -4.55
C GLU A 147 -0.78 21.37 -4.91
N GLN A 148 -1.66 21.38 -3.92
CA GLN A 148 -3.12 21.37 -4.12
C GLN A 148 -3.58 22.75 -4.57
#